data_AF-A0A117NRV3-F1
#
_entry.id   AF-A0A117NRV3-F1
#
_cell.length_a   1.000
_cell.length_b   1.000
_cell.length_c   1.000
_cell.angle_alpha   90.00
_cell.angle_beta   90.00
_cell.angle_gamma   90.00
#
_symmetry.space_group_name_H-M   'P 1'
#
loop_
_entity.id
_entity.type
_entity.pdbx_description
1 polymer ?
#
loop_
_entity_poly.entity_id
_entity_poly.type
_entity_poly.pdbx_seq_one_letter_code
_entity_poly.pdbx_strand_id
1 'polypeptide(L)'
;MLVTGTPKVLQLFDPIGNTPAVSLTQGLPPQKNADVLLLGCGDVRHILFTIHTEHLAHTRRYLDITCCEVEKTAIARNILLVSLILDDVNGTNEQLIWNLLCHFRIDEASLGLLQTQTTKLLALSPSLRKWEQTQYGRVVRICDRVSLERVRDVWRFYAERREGNPLCRFNEGLNDGRKISQEFRKFVSGEGLNVLSEIRASAPACLEASHDLGALYTNYWDSGTTETDKTTRSMAAHSNPMFWPENIHTLLHHDANPVLGFHIGSCYIPIEQTSPRSGSSQKPELHEIVNSAKTEFQTWMKSFRAHSHADLVTLRFFVRDQMAFAYALQQMRTAGPSKPSNWYRDRCYFNPLVLGDEHYLNCLAPLVFDIIDTSYYIDHFGGLNLLTATSPLLRHDSWATLYSEGPMCTHETRPSILGTYLGGDTITVTSLLGLVPVEAVKNTASSSAGMETLSQGVLRPSYQARPVVARTAWKRPPNLSTAVIKTFDLIHFDSFGLAKVLHHVFLKMFANEDVLQSVAKVASGQSPSQSTYNRASFVAFLCLVKTRTSTDWNKTMEALVDLIDQDTTLAIAHVYKQEMYLWMHMKGLYSLNIFKIPPNAVNFHGQNGALQS
;
A
#
# COMPACT_ATOMS: atom_id res chain seq x y z
N MET A 1 -34.11 5.57 -6.26
CA MET A 1 -33.26 4.79 -7.19
C MET A 1 -32.46 5.78 -8.03
N LEU A 2 -31.37 6.31 -7.45
CA LEU A 2 -30.39 7.12 -8.16
C LEU A 2 -29.20 6.19 -8.37
N VAL A 3 -29.13 5.59 -9.56
CA VAL A 3 -27.89 4.99 -10.05
C VAL A 3 -26.97 6.18 -10.30
N THR A 4 -26.25 6.62 -9.28
CA THR A 4 -25.12 7.51 -9.45
C THR A 4 -24.13 6.72 -10.29
N GLY A 5 -23.97 7.15 -11.55
CA GLY A 5 -22.91 6.66 -12.41
C GLY A 5 -21.63 6.68 -11.60
N THR A 6 -20.97 5.53 -11.51
CA THR A 6 -19.64 5.43 -10.92
C THR A 6 -18.82 6.59 -11.50
N PRO A 7 -18.33 7.55 -10.69
CA PRO A 7 -17.37 8.50 -11.20
C PRO A 7 -16.24 7.64 -11.78
N LYS A 8 -15.99 7.78 -13.08
CA LYS A 8 -14.88 7.11 -13.76
C LYS A 8 -13.61 7.75 -13.19
N VAL A 9 -13.17 7.25 -12.04
CA VAL A 9 -11.95 7.73 -11.39
C VAL A 9 -10.79 7.34 -12.29
N LEU A 10 -10.14 8.33 -12.88
CA LEU A 10 -8.82 8.16 -13.48
C LEU A 10 -7.91 7.53 -12.43
N GLN A 11 -7.42 6.33 -12.70
CA GLN A 11 -6.51 5.64 -11.80
C GLN A 11 -5.09 6.00 -12.20
N LEU A 12 -4.25 6.41 -11.26
CA LEU A 12 -2.83 6.61 -11.52
C LEU A 12 -2.09 5.29 -11.33
N PHE A 13 -1.17 4.98 -12.25
CA PHE A 13 -0.26 3.84 -12.17
C PHE A 13 1.14 4.34 -11.88
N ASP A 14 1.71 3.87 -10.77
CA ASP A 14 3.06 4.16 -10.31
C ASP A 14 4.01 3.00 -10.64
N PRO A 15 4.66 3.00 -11.81
CA PRO A 15 5.59 1.95 -12.18
C PRO A 15 6.91 2.03 -11.40
N ILE A 16 7.20 3.17 -10.80
CA ILE A 16 8.43 3.42 -10.06
C ILE A 16 8.06 4.17 -8.80
N GLY A 17 8.61 3.75 -7.67
CA GLY A 17 8.39 4.40 -6.40
C GLY A 17 8.92 5.83 -6.38
N ASN A 18 8.17 6.68 -5.69
CA ASN A 18 8.39 8.11 -5.55
C ASN A 18 9.03 8.49 -4.21
N THR A 19 9.58 7.52 -3.47
CA THR A 19 10.31 7.73 -2.21
C THR A 19 11.64 7.00 -2.25
N PRO A 20 12.62 7.37 -1.41
CA PRO A 20 13.82 6.55 -1.25
C PRO A 20 13.50 5.19 -0.62
N ALA A 21 14.26 4.16 -0.98
CA ALA A 21 14.08 2.82 -0.44
C ALA A 21 14.43 2.77 1.06
N VAL A 22 13.46 2.49 1.93
CA VAL A 22 13.70 2.20 3.35
C VAL A 22 13.90 0.71 3.62
N SER A 23 14.66 0.39 4.68
CA SER A 23 14.81 -0.98 5.17
C SER A 23 13.58 -1.36 5.98
N LEU A 24 12.86 -2.40 5.53
CA LEU A 24 11.65 -2.90 6.17
C LEU A 24 11.95 -3.46 7.56
N THR A 25 13.16 -3.99 7.76
CA THR A 25 13.63 -4.62 9.01
C THR A 25 14.29 -3.65 10.00
N GLN A 26 14.28 -2.34 9.74
CA GLN A 26 14.91 -1.33 10.60
C GLN A 26 14.46 -1.37 12.07
N GLY A 27 13.23 -1.83 12.34
CA GLY A 27 12.66 -1.95 13.68
C GLY A 27 12.91 -3.30 14.36
N LEU A 28 13.54 -4.26 13.67
CA LEU A 28 13.72 -5.63 14.14
C LEU A 28 15.13 -5.92 14.66
N PRO A 29 15.26 -6.66 15.78
CA PRO A 29 16.55 -7.15 16.25
C PRO A 29 17.29 -7.98 15.19
N PRO A 30 18.62 -7.85 15.03
CA PRO A 30 19.41 -8.53 13.99
C PRO A 30 19.26 -10.06 13.93
N GLN A 31 19.03 -10.71 15.07
CA GLN A 31 19.02 -12.17 15.18
C GLN A 31 17.65 -12.80 14.87
N LYS A 32 16.63 -12.02 14.54
CA LYS A 32 15.27 -12.50 14.29
C LYS A 32 14.99 -12.58 12.80
N ASN A 33 14.47 -13.71 12.35
CA ASN A 33 13.80 -13.81 11.03
C ASN A 33 12.64 -12.82 10.97
N ALA A 34 12.25 -12.42 9.77
CA ALA A 34 11.20 -11.43 9.58
C ALA A 34 10.08 -11.97 8.70
N ASP A 35 8.87 -12.03 9.27
CA ASP A 35 7.65 -12.14 8.50
C ASP A 35 7.09 -10.73 8.26
N VAL A 36 7.02 -10.32 7.00
CA VAL A 36 6.65 -8.95 6.58
C VAL A 36 5.39 -8.99 5.74
N LEU A 37 4.42 -8.14 6.04
CA LEU A 37 3.25 -7.90 5.20
C LEU A 37 3.30 -6.50 4.60
N LEU A 38 3.32 -6.40 3.28
CA LEU A 38 3.26 -5.14 2.53
C LEU A 38 1.86 -5.01 1.90
N LEU A 39 1.02 -4.17 2.48
CA LEU A 39 -0.26 -3.76 1.90
C LEU A 39 -0.01 -2.50 1.06
N GLY A 40 0.33 -2.68 -0.21
CA GLY A 40 0.75 -1.60 -1.11
C GLY A 40 2.18 -1.77 -1.60
N CYS A 41 2.42 -2.87 -2.31
CA CYS A 41 3.73 -3.21 -2.86
C CYS A 41 3.81 -2.79 -4.34
N GLY A 42 3.89 -1.48 -4.58
CA GLY A 42 3.99 -0.92 -5.93
C GLY A 42 5.23 -1.42 -6.69
N ASP A 43 6.40 -1.41 -6.04
CA ASP A 43 7.65 -1.98 -6.56
C ASP A 43 8.42 -2.76 -5.48
N VAL A 44 9.53 -3.41 -5.86
CA VAL A 44 10.37 -4.20 -4.95
C VAL A 44 11.57 -3.44 -4.38
N ARG A 45 11.69 -2.11 -4.53
CA ARG A 45 12.89 -1.37 -4.11
C ARG A 45 13.15 -1.50 -2.61
N HIS A 46 12.10 -1.43 -1.80
CA HIS A 46 12.19 -1.63 -0.35
C HIS A 46 12.68 -3.04 -0.01
N ILE A 47 12.23 -4.04 -0.76
CA ILE A 47 12.64 -5.44 -0.58
C ILE A 47 14.11 -5.63 -0.94
N LEU A 48 14.52 -5.14 -2.11
CA LEU A 48 15.91 -5.22 -2.59
C LEU A 48 16.87 -4.50 -1.66
N PHE A 49 16.52 -3.28 -1.22
CA PHE A 49 17.32 -2.53 -0.26
C PHE A 49 17.39 -3.22 1.10
N THR A 50 16.26 -3.74 1.61
CA THR A 50 16.24 -4.50 2.86
C THR A 50 17.21 -5.69 2.78
N ILE A 51 17.12 -6.49 1.72
CA ILE A 51 18.00 -7.65 1.52
C ILE A 51 19.47 -7.21 1.42
N HIS A 52 19.76 -6.10 0.74
CA HIS A 52 21.10 -5.54 0.71
C HIS A 52 21.61 -5.17 2.11
N THR A 53 20.80 -4.48 2.92
CA THR A 53 21.18 -4.14 4.30
C THR A 53 21.40 -5.37 5.17
N GLU A 54 20.59 -6.42 5.01
CA GLU A 54 20.75 -7.69 5.73
C GLU A 54 21.96 -8.50 5.22
N HIS A 55 22.33 -8.36 3.95
CA HIS A 55 23.52 -8.99 3.38
C HIS A 55 24.81 -8.43 3.98
N LEU A 56 24.82 -7.13 4.30
CA LEU A 56 25.92 -6.43 4.96
C LEU A 56 25.99 -6.72 6.47
N ALA A 57 24.92 -7.24 7.06
CA ALA A 57 24.89 -7.58 8.48
C ALA A 57 25.73 -8.82 8.79
N HIS A 58 26.24 -8.89 10.02
CA HIS A 58 27.04 -10.03 10.52
C HIS A 58 26.26 -11.35 10.49
N THR A 59 24.94 -11.28 10.68
CA THR A 59 24.05 -12.45 10.68
C THR A 59 22.96 -12.22 9.64
N ARG A 60 22.93 -13.08 8.61
CA ARG A 60 21.91 -13.03 7.58
C ARG A 60 20.65 -13.72 8.09
N ARG A 61 19.54 -12.99 8.17
CA ARG A 61 18.24 -13.54 8.57
C ARG A 61 17.44 -14.06 7.38
N TYR A 62 16.51 -14.97 7.66
CA TYR A 62 15.48 -15.36 6.70
C TYR A 62 14.36 -14.31 6.65
N LEU A 63 13.88 -14.01 5.44
CA LEU A 63 12.82 -13.04 5.16
C LEU A 63 11.65 -13.71 4.42
N ASP A 64 10.45 -13.72 5.01
CA ASP A 64 9.21 -14.08 4.30
C ASP A 64 8.35 -12.83 4.13
N ILE A 65 8.26 -12.33 2.90
CA ILE A 65 7.62 -11.05 2.57
C ILE A 65 6.36 -11.33 1.75
N THR A 66 5.20 -11.02 2.33
CA THR A 66 3.91 -11.10 1.66
C THR A 66 3.49 -9.73 1.13
N CYS A 67 3.36 -9.62 -0.19
CA CYS A 67 3.05 -8.42 -0.93
C CYS A 67 1.62 -8.47 -1.48
N CYS A 68 0.84 -7.44 -1.18
CA CYS A 68 -0.52 -7.25 -1.69
C CYS A 68 -0.59 -5.93 -2.48
N GLU A 69 -1.10 -5.99 -3.71
CA GLU A 69 -1.29 -4.81 -4.55
C GLU A 69 -2.58 -4.94 -5.38
N VAL A 70 -3.29 -3.83 -5.56
CA VAL A 70 -4.53 -3.79 -6.34
C VAL A 70 -4.26 -3.89 -7.84
N GLU A 71 -3.15 -3.29 -8.27
CA GLU A 71 -2.74 -3.19 -9.66
C GLU A 71 -1.97 -4.44 -10.10
N LYS A 72 -2.57 -5.24 -10.99
CA LYS A 72 -1.96 -6.47 -11.51
C LYS A 72 -0.62 -6.20 -12.21
N THR A 73 -0.50 -5.04 -12.84
CA THR A 73 0.69 -4.61 -13.58
C THR A 73 1.89 -4.46 -12.65
N ALA A 74 1.71 -3.90 -11.45
CA ALA A 74 2.77 -3.76 -10.46
C ALA A 74 3.33 -5.13 -10.04
N ILE A 75 2.46 -6.07 -9.65
CA ILE A 75 2.87 -7.43 -9.27
C ILE A 75 3.56 -8.17 -10.41
N ALA A 76 3.02 -8.11 -11.62
CA ALA A 76 3.61 -8.79 -12.78
C ALA A 76 5.02 -8.26 -13.10
N ARG A 77 5.24 -6.93 -12.96
CA ARG A 77 6.56 -6.29 -13.12
C ARG A 77 7.52 -6.69 -12.01
N ASN A 78 7.04 -6.77 -10.77
CA ASN A 78 7.85 -7.17 -9.61
C ASN A 78 8.35 -8.62 -9.74
N ILE A 79 7.48 -9.55 -10.12
CA ILE A 79 7.87 -10.95 -10.34
C ILE A 79 8.82 -11.07 -11.54
N LEU A 80 8.53 -10.34 -12.63
CA LEU A 80 9.41 -10.32 -13.80
C LEU A 80 10.81 -9.84 -13.42
N LEU A 81 10.92 -8.75 -12.66
CA LEU A 81 12.20 -8.24 -12.18
C LEU A 81 12.95 -9.28 -11.35
N VAL A 82 12.30 -9.85 -10.35
CA VAL A 82 12.92 -10.89 -9.51
C VAL A 82 13.42 -12.05 -10.37
N SER A 83 12.65 -12.46 -11.37
CA SER A 83 13.06 -13.53 -12.29
C SER A 83 14.29 -13.16 -13.14
N LEU A 84 14.38 -11.89 -13.60
CA LEU A 84 15.54 -11.39 -14.34
C LEU A 84 16.79 -11.36 -13.47
N ILE A 85 16.66 -10.92 -12.21
CA ILE A 85 17.77 -10.91 -11.25
C ILE A 85 18.27 -12.33 -10.97
N LEU A 86 17.35 -13.29 -10.82
CA LEU A 86 17.69 -14.69 -10.57
C LEU A 86 18.39 -15.36 -11.77
N ASP A 87 18.00 -15.04 -13.00
CA ASP A 87 18.65 -15.57 -14.20
C ASP A 87 19.98 -14.87 -14.53
N ASP A 88 20.17 -13.62 -14.09
CA ASP A 88 21.41 -12.86 -14.30
C ASP A 88 22.50 -13.21 -13.28
N VAL A 89 22.86 -14.50 -13.22
CA VAL A 89 23.80 -15.09 -12.25
C VAL A 89 25.13 -14.34 -12.21
N ASN A 90 25.62 -13.92 -13.38
CA ASN A 90 26.92 -13.25 -13.54
C ASN A 90 26.84 -11.71 -13.49
N GLY A 91 25.65 -11.12 -13.33
CA GLY A 91 25.50 -9.66 -13.34
C GLY A 91 25.78 -9.02 -14.71
N THR A 92 25.58 -9.75 -15.81
CA THR A 92 25.91 -9.28 -17.17
C THR A 92 24.82 -8.44 -17.81
N ASN A 93 23.57 -8.56 -17.32
CA ASN A 93 22.41 -7.90 -17.91
C ASN A 93 21.90 -6.71 -17.08
N GLU A 94 22.68 -6.25 -16.09
CA GLU A 94 22.23 -5.25 -15.11
C GLU A 94 21.73 -3.94 -15.75
N GLN A 95 22.39 -3.48 -16.83
CA GLN A 95 21.95 -2.29 -17.58
C GLN A 95 20.63 -2.55 -18.34
N LEU A 96 20.44 -3.72 -18.95
CA LEU A 96 19.19 -4.07 -19.62
C LEU A 96 18.03 -4.16 -18.61
N ILE A 97 18.30 -4.73 -17.43
CA ILE A 97 17.32 -4.80 -16.33
C ILE A 97 16.96 -3.39 -15.86
N TRP A 98 17.94 -2.49 -15.69
CA TRP A 98 17.68 -1.07 -15.38
C TRP A 98 16.77 -0.41 -16.43
N ASN A 99 17.10 -0.57 -17.71
CA ASN A 99 16.32 0.01 -18.82
C ASN A 99 14.85 -0.44 -18.76
N LEU A 100 14.61 -1.74 -18.52
CA LEU A 100 13.27 -2.30 -18.42
C LEU A 100 12.45 -1.73 -17.26
N LEU A 101 13.08 -1.48 -16.11
CA LEU A 101 12.39 -0.98 -14.93
C LEU A 101 12.15 0.51 -14.94
N CYS A 102 13.12 1.26 -15.46
CA CYS A 102 13.20 2.70 -15.25
C CYS A 102 12.84 3.50 -16.50
N HIS A 103 12.92 2.95 -17.71
CA HIS A 103 12.74 3.74 -18.94
C HIS A 103 11.40 3.49 -19.63
N PHE A 104 10.73 4.59 -20.03
CA PHE A 104 9.58 4.55 -20.95
C PHE A 104 9.97 4.09 -22.35
N ARG A 105 11.22 4.35 -22.72
CA ARG A 105 11.79 4.06 -24.03
C ARG A 105 13.00 3.14 -23.84
N ILE A 106 13.03 2.03 -24.55
CA ILE A 106 14.06 1.00 -24.40
C ILE A 106 14.67 0.66 -25.74
N ASP A 107 15.90 0.16 -25.70
CA ASP A 107 16.60 -0.37 -26.86
C ASP A 107 16.05 -1.77 -27.26
N GLU A 108 16.39 -2.20 -28.47
CA GLU A 108 15.93 -3.49 -29.02
C GLU A 108 16.40 -4.69 -28.18
N ALA A 109 17.61 -4.63 -27.59
CA ALA A 109 18.12 -5.73 -26.77
C ALA A 109 17.32 -5.86 -25.46
N SER A 110 16.99 -4.73 -24.83
CA SER A 110 16.10 -4.67 -23.67
C SER A 110 14.70 -5.21 -24.00
N LEU A 111 14.11 -4.81 -25.14
CA LEU A 111 12.81 -5.34 -25.58
C LEU A 111 12.85 -6.86 -25.84
N GLY A 112 13.92 -7.34 -26.47
CA GLY A 112 14.15 -8.77 -26.68
C GLY A 112 14.27 -9.56 -25.38
N LEU A 113 14.97 -9.00 -24.38
CA LEU A 113 15.08 -9.60 -23.04
C LEU A 113 13.70 -9.69 -22.36
N LEU A 114 12.88 -8.63 -22.42
CA LEU A 114 11.52 -8.62 -21.90
C LEU A 114 10.65 -9.72 -22.51
N GLN A 115 10.61 -9.81 -23.84
CA GLN A 115 9.80 -10.81 -24.54
C GLN A 115 10.25 -12.24 -24.25
N THR A 116 11.57 -12.47 -24.20
CA THR A 116 12.15 -13.78 -23.89
C THR A 116 11.77 -14.21 -22.48
N GLN A 117 11.96 -13.32 -21.50
CA GLN A 117 11.69 -13.64 -20.10
C GLN A 117 10.20 -13.84 -19.83
N THR A 118 9.34 -12.98 -20.39
CA THR A 118 7.88 -13.11 -20.20
C THR A 118 7.32 -14.37 -20.86
N THR A 119 7.84 -14.76 -22.02
CA THR A 119 7.50 -16.04 -22.66
C THR A 119 7.91 -17.23 -21.78
N LYS A 120 9.11 -17.20 -21.21
CA LYS A 120 9.60 -18.22 -20.26
C LYS A 120 8.69 -18.30 -19.03
N LEU A 121 8.35 -17.17 -18.42
CA LEU A 121 7.45 -17.12 -17.26
C LEU A 121 6.06 -17.67 -17.57
N LEU A 122 5.50 -17.38 -18.76
CA LEU A 122 4.22 -17.93 -19.20
C LEU A 122 4.26 -19.45 -19.37
N ALA A 123 5.34 -19.99 -19.93
CA ALA A 123 5.50 -21.43 -20.09
C ALA A 123 5.59 -22.18 -18.75
N LEU A 124 6.23 -21.55 -17.75
CA LEU A 124 6.48 -22.14 -16.43
C LEU A 124 5.33 -21.97 -15.43
N SER A 125 4.32 -21.16 -15.75
CA SER A 125 3.25 -20.80 -14.81
C SER A 125 1.82 -21.22 -15.19
N PRO A 126 1.56 -22.36 -15.87
CA PRO A 126 0.19 -22.72 -16.27
C PRO A 126 -0.74 -23.06 -15.09
N SER A 127 -0.18 -23.32 -13.90
CA SER A 127 -0.90 -23.53 -12.63
C SER A 127 0.03 -23.22 -11.45
N LEU A 128 -0.54 -22.97 -10.27
CA LEU A 128 0.25 -22.74 -9.04
C LEU A 128 1.22 -23.88 -8.76
N ARG A 129 0.74 -25.14 -8.79
CA ARG A 129 1.55 -26.33 -8.55
C ARG A 129 2.74 -26.44 -9.51
N LYS A 130 2.53 -26.14 -10.79
CA LYS A 130 3.64 -26.13 -11.76
C LYS A 130 4.61 -24.99 -11.51
N TRP A 131 4.10 -23.80 -11.16
CA TRP A 131 4.94 -22.65 -10.82
C TRP A 131 5.85 -22.93 -9.62
N GLU A 132 5.32 -23.51 -8.54
CA GLU A 132 6.05 -23.84 -7.31
C GLU A 132 7.20 -24.83 -7.52
N GLN A 133 7.10 -25.70 -8.52
CA GLN A 133 8.14 -26.68 -8.87
C GLN A 133 9.31 -26.05 -9.65
N THR A 134 9.17 -24.80 -10.09
CA THR A 134 10.20 -24.10 -10.88
C THR A 134 11.28 -23.49 -9.98
N GLN A 135 12.39 -23.09 -10.58
CA GLN A 135 13.43 -22.33 -9.88
C GLN A 135 12.91 -21.01 -9.29
N TYR A 136 11.96 -20.35 -9.98
CA TYR A 136 11.36 -19.11 -9.49
C TYR A 136 10.38 -19.39 -8.36
N GLY A 137 9.61 -20.47 -8.47
CA GLY A 137 8.63 -20.89 -7.47
C GLY A 137 9.22 -21.11 -6.09
N ARG A 138 10.52 -21.41 -5.98
CA ARG A 138 11.22 -21.53 -4.70
C ARG A 138 11.26 -20.22 -3.92
N VAL A 139 11.57 -19.12 -4.63
CA VAL A 139 11.73 -17.77 -4.07
C VAL A 139 10.44 -16.97 -4.15
N VAL A 140 9.67 -17.13 -5.22
CA VAL A 140 8.47 -16.35 -5.52
C VAL A 140 7.24 -17.24 -5.50
N ARG A 141 6.33 -16.96 -4.56
CA ARG A 141 5.03 -17.62 -4.40
C ARG A 141 3.92 -16.70 -4.89
N ILE A 142 2.83 -17.29 -5.36
CA ILE A 142 1.63 -16.56 -5.74
C ILE A 142 0.49 -17.10 -4.87
N CYS A 143 -0.17 -16.21 -4.13
CA CYS A 143 -1.05 -16.60 -3.03
C CYS A 143 -2.33 -17.36 -3.48
N ASP A 144 -2.70 -17.26 -4.75
CA ASP A 144 -3.88 -17.92 -5.29
C ASP A 144 -3.90 -18.00 -6.83
N ARG A 145 -4.83 -18.80 -7.37
CA ARG A 145 -4.97 -19.07 -8.80
C ARG A 145 -5.34 -17.82 -9.63
N VAL A 146 -6.24 -16.99 -9.13
CA VAL A 146 -6.75 -15.81 -9.86
C VAL A 146 -5.67 -14.71 -9.93
N SER A 147 -4.86 -14.56 -8.89
CA SER A 147 -3.68 -13.69 -8.88
C SER A 147 -2.69 -14.16 -9.95
N LEU A 148 -2.44 -15.47 -10.05
CA LEU A 148 -1.60 -16.02 -11.12
C LEU A 148 -2.17 -15.76 -12.51
N GLU A 149 -3.47 -15.98 -12.72
CA GLU A 149 -4.13 -15.71 -14.01
C GLU A 149 -3.97 -14.26 -14.45
N ARG A 150 -4.16 -13.30 -13.53
CA ARG A 150 -4.01 -11.86 -13.83
C ARG A 150 -2.58 -11.46 -14.12
N VAL A 151 -1.61 -12.03 -13.39
CA VAL A 151 -0.19 -11.82 -13.68
C VAL A 151 0.15 -12.37 -15.07
N ARG A 152 -0.38 -13.53 -15.43
CA ARG A 152 -0.20 -14.12 -16.77
C ARG A 152 -0.84 -13.29 -17.87
N ASP A 153 -1.97 -12.61 -17.62
CA ASP A 153 -2.56 -11.69 -18.60
C ASP A 153 -1.57 -10.58 -18.96
N VAL A 154 -0.95 -9.99 -17.93
CA VAL A 154 0.05 -8.92 -18.13
C VAL A 154 1.30 -9.46 -18.85
N TRP A 155 1.80 -10.64 -18.47
CA TRP A 155 2.94 -11.22 -19.18
C TRP A 155 2.64 -11.57 -20.63
N ARG A 156 1.40 -11.97 -20.96
CA ARG A 156 0.97 -12.15 -22.37
C ARG A 156 1.05 -10.84 -23.13
N PHE A 157 0.60 -9.75 -22.52
CA PHE A 157 0.72 -8.42 -23.11
C PHE A 157 2.18 -7.99 -23.32
N TYR A 158 3.09 -8.32 -22.40
CA TYR A 158 4.52 -8.01 -22.54
C TYR A 158 5.25 -8.88 -23.57
N ALA A 159 4.83 -10.14 -23.72
CA ALA A 159 5.41 -11.08 -24.68
C ALA A 159 4.99 -10.80 -26.14
N GLU A 160 3.94 -10.01 -26.34
CA GLU A 160 3.41 -9.72 -27.67
C GLU A 160 4.42 -8.96 -28.54
N ARG A 161 4.74 -9.54 -29.69
CA ARG A 161 5.48 -8.86 -30.76
C ARG A 161 4.51 -8.06 -31.61
N ARG A 162 4.68 -6.73 -31.60
CA ARG A 162 3.84 -5.80 -32.34
C ARG A 162 4.57 -5.32 -33.58
N GLU A 163 3.92 -5.40 -34.72
CA GLU A 163 4.42 -4.93 -36.02
C GLU A 163 3.32 -4.14 -36.73
N GLY A 164 3.70 -3.27 -37.67
CA GLY A 164 2.77 -2.48 -38.49
C GLY A 164 1.76 -1.65 -37.65
N ASN A 165 0.49 -1.71 -38.03
CA ASN A 165 -0.58 -0.89 -37.43
C ASN A 165 -0.75 -1.07 -35.90
N PRO A 166 -0.73 -2.29 -35.33
CA PRO A 166 -0.72 -2.48 -33.88
C PRO A 166 0.42 -1.76 -33.16
N LEU A 167 1.64 -1.77 -33.72
CA LEU A 167 2.79 -1.07 -33.13
C LEU A 167 2.60 0.45 -33.17
N CYS A 168 2.11 0.99 -34.28
CA CYS A 168 1.81 2.42 -34.40
C CYS A 168 0.78 2.85 -33.35
N ARG A 169 -0.34 2.13 -33.23
CA ARG A 169 -1.38 2.42 -32.23
C ARG A 169 -0.87 2.34 -30.79
N PHE A 170 -0.02 1.35 -30.49
CA PHE A 170 0.58 1.22 -29.18
C PHE A 170 1.48 2.42 -28.83
N ASN A 171 2.32 2.85 -29.78
CA ASN A 171 3.19 4.02 -29.61
C ASN A 171 2.40 5.32 -29.47
N GLU A 172 1.35 5.50 -30.28
CA GLU A 172 0.44 6.65 -30.18
C GLU A 172 -0.22 6.72 -28.81
N GLY A 173 -0.77 5.59 -28.34
CA GLY A 173 -1.36 5.48 -27.01
C GLY A 173 -0.39 5.89 -25.91
N LEU A 174 0.82 5.34 -25.88
CA LEU A 174 1.82 5.67 -24.87
C LEU A 174 2.19 7.15 -24.86
N ASN A 175 2.40 7.72 -26.05
CA ASN A 175 2.70 9.14 -26.19
C ASN A 175 1.54 10.04 -25.72
N ASP A 176 0.30 9.67 -26.02
CA ASP A 176 -0.88 10.43 -25.60
C ASP A 176 -1.11 10.30 -24.09
N GLY A 177 -0.94 9.12 -23.52
CA GLY A 177 -0.97 8.92 -22.07
C GLY A 177 0.10 9.76 -21.36
N ARG A 178 1.31 9.85 -21.91
CA ARG A 178 2.37 10.73 -21.40
C ARG A 178 1.99 12.20 -21.45
N LYS A 179 1.42 12.69 -22.57
CA LYS A 179 0.94 14.07 -22.69
C LYS A 179 -0.17 14.36 -21.68
N ILE A 180 -1.15 13.46 -21.54
CA ILE A 180 -2.25 13.60 -20.57
C ILE A 180 -1.70 13.66 -19.14
N SER A 181 -0.69 12.85 -18.81
CA SER A 181 -0.02 12.88 -17.50
C SER A 181 0.64 14.22 -17.23
N GLN A 182 1.32 14.80 -18.22
CA GLN A 182 1.95 16.11 -18.11
C GLN A 182 0.92 17.25 -17.99
N GLU A 183 -0.17 17.20 -18.75
CA GLU A 183 -1.26 18.18 -18.61
C GLU A 183 -1.97 18.06 -17.27
N PHE A 184 -2.20 16.83 -16.79
CA PHE A 184 -2.74 16.59 -15.45
C PHE A 184 -1.80 17.13 -14.37
N ARG A 185 -0.48 16.99 -14.54
CA ARG A 185 0.49 17.63 -13.64
C ARG A 185 0.30 19.13 -13.64
N LYS A 186 0.30 19.80 -14.80
CA LYS A 186 0.10 21.25 -14.88
C LYS A 186 -1.19 21.68 -14.17
N PHE A 187 -2.26 20.90 -14.31
CA PHE A 187 -3.52 21.14 -13.63
C PHE A 187 -3.42 21.02 -12.09
N VAL A 188 -2.81 19.94 -11.58
CA VAL A 188 -2.68 19.70 -10.12
C VAL A 188 -1.63 20.59 -9.47
N SER A 189 -0.59 20.95 -10.23
CA SER A 189 0.65 21.52 -9.73
C SER A 189 0.92 22.97 -10.12
N GLY A 190 0.16 23.53 -11.06
CA GLY A 190 0.44 24.84 -11.66
C GLY A 190 1.64 24.79 -12.61
N GLU A 191 2.06 25.96 -13.10
CA GLU A 191 3.20 26.11 -14.03
C GLU A 191 4.59 26.03 -13.35
N GLY A 192 4.65 25.93 -12.02
CA GLY A 192 5.90 25.88 -11.26
C GLY A 192 6.53 24.48 -11.18
N LEU A 193 7.87 24.43 -11.09
CA LEU A 193 8.66 23.21 -10.84
C LEU A 193 8.33 22.63 -9.46
N ASN A 194 7.50 21.59 -9.42
CA ASN A 194 7.04 20.94 -8.19
C ASN A 194 7.90 19.71 -7.84
N VAL A 195 9.10 19.96 -7.33
CA VAL A 195 10.14 18.95 -7.00
C VAL A 195 10.16 18.59 -5.50
N LEU A 196 9.10 18.89 -4.74
CA LEU A 196 9.17 18.88 -3.27
C LEU A 196 8.97 17.50 -2.60
N SER A 197 8.23 16.57 -3.20
CA SER A 197 8.22 15.17 -2.72
C SER A 197 9.52 14.43 -3.06
N GLU A 198 10.26 14.97 -4.03
CA GLU A 198 11.44 14.38 -4.69
C GLU A 198 12.74 14.55 -3.86
N ILE A 199 12.82 15.56 -3.00
CA ILE A 199 14.03 15.89 -2.22
C ILE A 199 14.37 14.88 -1.11
N ARG A 200 13.47 13.94 -0.78
CA ARG A 200 13.77 12.92 0.26
C ARG A 200 14.89 11.98 -0.16
N ALA A 201 15.04 11.74 -1.47
CA ALA A 201 16.11 10.91 -2.02
C ALA A 201 17.51 11.52 -1.83
N SER A 202 17.59 12.85 -1.76
CA SER A 202 18.86 13.58 -1.55
C SER A 202 19.13 13.97 -0.10
N ALA A 203 18.27 13.56 0.84
CA ALA A 203 18.44 13.91 2.25
C ALA A 203 19.81 13.42 2.78
N PRO A 204 20.52 14.23 3.61
CA PRO A 204 20.10 15.56 4.10
C PRO A 204 20.38 16.75 3.16
N ALA A 205 21.00 16.56 1.99
CA ALA A 205 21.29 17.61 0.99
C ALA A 205 20.07 17.93 0.09
N CYS A 206 18.91 18.19 0.71
CA CYS A 206 17.65 18.45 0.00
C CYS A 206 17.70 19.73 -0.86
N LEU A 207 18.33 20.80 -0.36
CA LEU A 207 18.33 22.10 -1.03
C LEU A 207 19.28 22.12 -2.23
N GLU A 208 20.44 21.52 -2.08
CA GLU A 208 21.50 21.42 -3.09
C GLU A 208 21.03 20.62 -4.31
N ALA A 209 20.29 19.54 -4.08
CA ALA A 209 19.82 18.65 -5.13
C ALA A 209 18.57 19.15 -5.88
N SER A 210 17.84 20.13 -5.33
CA SER A 210 16.51 20.54 -5.82
C SER A 210 16.48 20.89 -7.31
N HIS A 211 17.47 21.67 -7.77
CA HIS A 211 17.59 22.07 -9.17
C HIS A 211 17.90 20.86 -10.09
N ASP A 212 18.82 20.00 -9.65
CA ASP A 212 19.30 18.88 -10.46
C ASP A 212 18.23 17.79 -10.59
N LEU A 213 17.45 17.55 -9.53
CA LEU A 213 16.27 16.68 -9.56
C LEU A 213 15.22 17.17 -10.55
N GLY A 214 14.95 18.48 -10.59
CA GLY A 214 14.05 19.08 -11.57
C GLY A 214 14.55 18.92 -13.02
N ALA A 215 15.86 19.05 -13.23
CA ALA A 215 16.48 18.83 -14.54
C ALA A 215 16.43 17.34 -14.95
N LEU A 216 16.68 16.42 -14.03
CA LEU A 216 16.56 14.97 -14.26
C LEU A 216 15.13 14.58 -14.59
N TYR A 217 14.15 15.10 -13.86
CA TYR A 217 12.73 14.92 -14.16
C TYR A 217 12.43 15.33 -15.60
N THR A 218 12.86 16.54 -15.99
CA THR A 218 12.57 17.10 -17.32
C THR A 218 13.22 16.26 -18.41
N ASN A 219 14.51 15.94 -18.25
CA ASN A 219 15.24 15.06 -19.18
C ASN A 219 14.57 13.68 -19.34
N TYR A 220 14.09 13.11 -18.24
CA TYR A 220 13.39 11.83 -18.24
C TYR A 220 12.05 11.91 -18.96
N TRP A 221 11.23 12.91 -18.62
CA TRP A 221 9.93 13.13 -19.24
C TRP A 221 9.99 13.70 -20.65
N ASP A 222 11.17 14.06 -21.17
CA ASP A 222 11.39 14.45 -22.57
C ASP A 222 11.93 13.27 -23.40
N SER A 223 12.96 12.58 -22.90
CA SER A 223 13.62 11.49 -23.64
C SER A 223 12.99 10.12 -23.43
N GLY A 224 12.32 9.91 -22.28
CA GLY A 224 11.83 8.63 -21.82
C GLY A 224 12.90 7.71 -21.22
N THR A 225 14.10 8.22 -20.95
CA THR A 225 15.24 7.47 -20.42
C THR A 225 15.96 8.26 -19.33
N THR A 226 16.72 7.58 -18.47
CA THR A 226 17.62 8.25 -17.51
C THR A 226 18.97 8.61 -18.12
N GLU A 227 19.26 8.15 -19.34
CA GLU A 227 20.56 8.37 -19.98
C GLU A 227 20.73 9.85 -20.32
N THR A 228 21.93 10.39 -20.13
CA THR A 228 22.27 11.78 -20.48
C THR A 228 22.96 11.88 -21.84
N ASP A 229 23.61 10.80 -22.27
CA ASP A 229 24.30 10.72 -23.56
C ASP A 229 23.33 10.61 -24.74
N LYS A 230 23.58 11.40 -25.80
CA LYS A 230 22.71 11.48 -26.98
C LYS A 230 22.76 10.19 -27.81
N THR A 231 23.91 9.53 -27.90
CA THR A 231 24.06 8.32 -28.72
C THR A 231 23.32 7.13 -28.09
N THR A 232 23.37 7.03 -26.76
CA THR A 232 22.64 6.00 -26.02
C THR A 232 21.13 6.25 -26.09
N ARG A 233 20.69 7.52 -26.00
CA ARG A 233 19.28 7.89 -26.16
C ARG A 233 18.70 7.52 -27.54
N SER A 234 19.47 7.66 -28.62
CA SER A 234 18.96 7.36 -29.96
C SER A 234 18.73 5.86 -30.17
N MET A 235 19.39 4.99 -29.40
CA MET A 235 19.15 3.54 -29.42
C MET A 235 17.82 3.15 -28.74
N ALA A 236 17.27 3.98 -27.85
CA ALA A 236 16.00 3.76 -27.15
C ALA A 236 14.77 4.05 -28.05
N ALA A 237 14.68 3.31 -29.16
CA ALA A 237 13.67 3.54 -30.19
C ALA A 237 12.31 2.90 -29.89
N HIS A 238 12.22 2.00 -28.91
CA HIS A 238 11.02 1.21 -28.64
C HIS A 238 10.29 1.69 -27.39
N SER A 239 8.97 1.70 -27.45
CA SER A 239 8.13 1.96 -26.28
C SER A 239 8.12 0.75 -25.35
N ASN A 240 8.32 0.98 -24.06
CA ASN A 240 8.35 -0.07 -23.06
C ASN A 240 6.93 -0.51 -22.65
N PRO A 241 6.50 -1.75 -22.93
CA PRO A 241 5.18 -2.26 -22.53
C PRO A 241 4.95 -2.23 -21.02
N MET A 242 6.00 -2.25 -20.20
CA MET A 242 5.89 -2.24 -18.74
C MET A 242 5.37 -0.93 -18.15
N PHE A 243 5.34 0.15 -18.94
CA PHE A 243 4.85 1.47 -18.52
C PHE A 243 3.45 1.79 -19.05
N TRP A 244 2.86 0.88 -19.82
CA TRP A 244 1.51 1.03 -20.34
C TRP A 244 0.54 0.14 -19.57
N PRO A 245 -0.39 0.71 -18.78
CA PRO A 245 -1.46 -0.08 -18.22
C PRO A 245 -2.39 -0.52 -19.34
N GLU A 246 -2.74 -1.81 -19.38
CA GLU A 246 -3.66 -2.39 -20.37
C GLU A 246 -5.04 -1.70 -20.37
N ASN A 247 -5.39 -1.02 -19.28
CA ASN A 247 -6.65 -0.31 -19.10
C ASN A 247 -6.56 1.14 -19.57
N ILE A 248 -7.41 1.50 -20.54
CA ILE A 248 -7.64 2.86 -21.07
C ILE A 248 -8.01 3.92 -20.02
N HIS A 249 -8.38 3.52 -18.80
CA HIS A 249 -8.72 4.43 -17.70
C HIS A 249 -7.59 4.64 -16.69
N THR A 250 -6.43 4.05 -16.93
CA THR A 250 -5.27 4.16 -16.06
C THR A 250 -4.22 5.05 -16.73
N LEU A 251 -3.81 6.10 -16.02
CA LEU A 251 -2.82 7.06 -16.49
C LEU A 251 -1.51 6.83 -15.74
N LEU A 252 -0.38 7.06 -16.41
CA LEU A 252 0.91 7.03 -15.74
C LEU A 252 0.98 8.13 -14.66
N HIS A 253 1.51 7.81 -13.49
CA HIS A 253 1.70 8.81 -12.46
C HIS A 253 2.70 9.87 -12.92
N HIS A 254 2.28 11.12 -12.83
CA HIS A 254 2.97 12.25 -13.45
C HIS A 254 4.25 12.69 -12.73
N ASP A 255 4.47 12.20 -11.51
CA ASP A 255 5.67 12.43 -10.71
C ASP A 255 6.71 11.30 -10.84
N ALA A 256 6.56 10.40 -11.83
CA ALA A 256 7.53 9.33 -12.05
C ALA A 256 8.94 9.90 -12.32
N ASN A 257 9.90 9.56 -11.47
CA ASN A 257 11.30 9.95 -11.59
C ASN A 257 12.19 8.82 -11.04
N PRO A 258 12.94 8.09 -11.90
CA PRO A 258 13.66 6.88 -11.51
C PRO A 258 14.66 7.02 -10.38
N VAL A 259 15.28 8.19 -10.20
CA VAL A 259 16.31 8.38 -9.18
C VAL A 259 15.74 8.51 -7.76
N LEU A 260 14.42 8.75 -7.62
CA LEU A 260 13.80 8.97 -6.31
C LEU A 260 13.77 7.71 -5.45
N GLY A 261 13.83 6.53 -6.08
CA GLY A 261 13.90 5.23 -5.40
C GLY A 261 15.19 4.99 -4.61
N PHE A 262 16.21 5.83 -4.82
CA PHE A 262 17.60 5.58 -4.41
C PHE A 262 18.14 6.67 -3.47
N HIS A 263 19.28 6.40 -2.83
CA HIS A 263 19.90 7.28 -1.84
C HIS A 263 20.95 8.20 -2.48
N ILE A 264 20.49 9.17 -3.28
CA ILE A 264 21.37 10.08 -4.03
C ILE A 264 22.04 11.17 -3.17
N GLY A 265 21.67 11.30 -1.89
CA GLY A 265 22.24 12.31 -0.99
C GLY A 265 23.77 12.22 -0.85
N SER A 266 24.35 11.03 -1.02
CA SER A 266 25.81 10.86 -0.99
C SER A 266 26.54 11.54 -2.14
N CYS A 267 25.86 11.90 -3.24
CA CYS A 267 26.48 12.64 -4.34
C CYS A 267 26.79 14.10 -3.97
N TYR A 268 26.09 14.64 -2.98
CA TYR A 268 26.17 16.04 -2.59
C TYR A 268 26.98 16.27 -1.31
N ILE A 269 27.21 15.21 -0.54
CA ILE A 269 27.86 15.30 0.77
C ILE A 269 29.17 14.52 0.70
N PRO A 270 30.31 15.15 1.00
CA PRO A 270 31.57 14.44 1.13
C PRO A 270 31.48 13.43 2.29
N ILE A 271 31.51 12.14 1.96
CA ILE A 271 31.75 11.05 2.92
C ILE A 271 33.26 10.77 2.84
N GLU A 272 33.98 10.58 3.97
CA GLU A 272 35.45 10.42 4.04
C GLU A 272 36.11 9.79 2.80
N GLN A 273 37.30 10.31 2.42
CA GLN A 273 38.06 9.95 1.20
C GLN A 273 38.35 8.44 1.03
N THR A 274 38.20 7.62 2.08
CA THR A 274 38.39 6.17 2.07
C THR A 274 37.14 5.39 1.62
N SER A 275 35.98 6.06 1.49
CA SER A 275 34.75 5.45 1.00
C SER A 275 34.67 5.52 -0.52
N PRO A 276 34.32 4.43 -1.24
CA PRO A 276 34.09 4.46 -2.68
C PRO A 276 32.91 5.35 -3.12
N ARG A 277 32.23 6.00 -2.16
CA ARG A 277 31.08 6.90 -2.35
C ARG A 277 31.38 8.36 -1.98
N SER A 278 32.64 8.74 -1.79
CA SER A 278 32.99 10.14 -1.51
C SER A 278 32.64 11.01 -2.72
N GLY A 279 31.66 11.91 -2.57
CA GLY A 279 31.49 13.04 -3.48
C GLY A 279 32.76 13.89 -3.51
N SER A 280 33.09 14.45 -4.67
CA SER A 280 34.14 15.47 -4.78
C SER A 280 33.65 16.78 -4.16
N SER A 281 34.55 17.72 -3.84
CA SER A 281 34.15 19.07 -3.40
C SER A 281 33.41 19.88 -4.49
N GLN A 282 33.24 19.32 -5.69
CA GLN A 282 32.55 19.96 -6.82
C GLN A 282 31.11 19.45 -6.91
N LYS A 283 30.20 20.33 -7.38
CA LYS A 283 28.80 19.99 -7.62
C LYS A 283 28.71 18.81 -8.60
N PRO A 284 27.94 17.74 -8.28
CA PRO A 284 27.87 16.58 -9.16
C PRO A 284 27.19 16.93 -10.49
N GLU A 285 27.64 16.30 -11.57
CA GLU A 285 26.94 16.34 -12.85
C GLU A 285 25.71 15.43 -12.83
N LEU A 286 24.71 15.73 -13.67
CA LEU A 286 23.45 14.96 -13.72
C LEU A 286 23.69 13.46 -13.99
N HIS A 287 24.69 13.14 -14.80
CA HIS A 287 25.03 11.76 -15.15
C HIS A 287 25.63 11.00 -13.96
N GLU A 288 26.36 11.67 -13.06
CA GLU A 288 26.93 11.07 -11.85
C GLU A 288 25.84 10.68 -10.85
N ILE A 289 24.78 11.49 -10.74
CA ILE A 289 23.61 11.19 -9.91
C ILE A 289 22.90 9.91 -10.41
N VAL A 290 22.66 9.82 -11.72
CA VAL A 290 22.06 8.63 -12.33
C VAL A 290 22.95 7.40 -12.16
N ASN A 291 24.26 7.54 -12.35
CA ASN A 291 25.21 6.46 -12.16
C ASN A 291 25.29 5.97 -10.71
N SER A 292 25.15 6.87 -9.74
CA SER A 292 25.05 6.50 -8.32
C SER A 292 23.84 5.62 -8.06
N ALA A 293 22.66 6.02 -8.55
CA ALA A 293 21.43 5.23 -8.43
C ALA A 293 21.55 3.86 -9.13
N LYS A 294 22.12 3.80 -10.33
CA LYS A 294 22.41 2.54 -11.04
C LYS A 294 23.34 1.63 -10.24
N THR A 295 24.42 2.18 -9.69
CA THR A 295 25.41 1.43 -8.89
C THR A 295 24.76 0.85 -7.64
N GLU A 296 23.91 1.64 -6.98
CA GLU A 296 23.15 1.17 -5.82
C GLU A 296 22.22 0.02 -6.21
N PHE A 297 21.45 0.17 -7.29
CA PHE A 297 20.60 -0.89 -7.82
C PHE A 297 21.36 -2.19 -8.15
N GLN A 298 22.49 -2.09 -8.83
CA GLN A 298 23.38 -3.22 -9.15
C GLN A 298 23.85 -3.94 -7.89
N THR A 299 24.25 -3.18 -6.88
CA THR A 299 24.70 -3.72 -5.59
C THR A 299 23.55 -4.46 -4.87
N TRP A 300 22.33 -3.93 -4.95
CA TRP A 300 21.15 -4.60 -4.39
C TRP A 300 20.82 -5.89 -5.13
N MET A 301 20.87 -5.90 -6.46
CA MET A 301 20.66 -7.11 -7.26
C MET A 301 21.69 -8.19 -6.91
N LYS A 302 22.97 -7.83 -6.80
CA LYS A 302 24.03 -8.75 -6.36
C LYS A 302 23.74 -9.34 -4.98
N SER A 303 23.33 -8.50 -4.04
CA SER A 303 22.98 -8.94 -2.68
C SER A 303 21.77 -9.87 -2.69
N PHE A 304 20.76 -9.56 -3.50
CA PHE A 304 19.57 -10.39 -3.70
C PHE A 304 19.93 -11.78 -4.22
N ARG A 305 20.76 -11.87 -5.27
CA ARG A 305 21.26 -13.15 -5.81
C ARG A 305 21.94 -13.98 -4.73
N ALA A 306 22.82 -13.37 -3.93
CA ALA A 306 23.52 -14.07 -2.86
C ALA A 306 22.57 -14.56 -1.74
N HIS A 307 21.57 -13.76 -1.39
CA HIS A 307 20.58 -14.10 -0.36
C HIS A 307 19.61 -15.19 -0.82
N SER A 308 19.20 -15.16 -2.09
CA SER A 308 18.34 -16.19 -2.70
C SER A 308 19.06 -17.52 -2.87
N HIS A 309 20.35 -17.50 -3.29
CA HIS A 309 21.18 -18.71 -3.35
C HIS A 309 21.36 -19.40 -1.99
N ALA A 310 21.24 -18.65 -0.90
CA ALA A 310 21.31 -19.18 0.46
C ALA A 310 19.94 -19.63 1.01
N ASP A 311 18.88 -19.62 0.19
CA ASP A 311 17.50 -19.91 0.59
C ASP A 311 16.98 -19.03 1.74
N LEU A 312 17.44 -17.77 1.81
CA LEU A 312 17.12 -16.84 2.89
C LEU A 312 15.95 -15.87 2.58
N VAL A 313 15.24 -16.05 1.48
CA VAL A 313 14.14 -15.17 1.08
C VAL A 313 13.00 -15.92 0.41
N THR A 314 11.77 -15.61 0.84
CA THR A 314 10.52 -15.97 0.17
C THR A 314 9.69 -14.71 -0.05
N LEU A 315 9.21 -14.50 -1.28
CA LEU A 315 8.33 -13.40 -1.66
C LEU A 315 6.98 -13.99 -2.07
N ARG A 316 5.88 -13.53 -1.47
CA ARG A 316 4.53 -14.01 -1.77
C ARG A 316 3.72 -12.88 -2.37
N PHE A 317 3.12 -13.07 -3.53
CA PHE A 317 2.37 -12.02 -4.21
C PHE A 317 0.88 -12.33 -4.29
N PHE A 318 0.07 -11.36 -3.92
CA PHE A 318 -1.37 -11.35 -4.07
C PHE A 318 -1.81 -10.11 -4.87
N VAL A 319 -2.73 -10.32 -5.81
CA VAL A 319 -3.30 -9.25 -6.63
C VAL A 319 -4.74 -9.04 -6.18
N ARG A 320 -5.03 -7.90 -5.51
CA ARG A 320 -6.34 -7.24 -5.28
C ARG A 320 -6.40 -6.43 -3.97
N ASP A 321 -7.63 -6.09 -3.56
CA ASP A 321 -8.00 -5.32 -2.39
C ASP A 321 -7.30 -5.80 -1.11
N GLN A 322 -6.55 -4.87 -0.54
CA GLN A 322 -5.70 -5.04 0.63
C GLN A 322 -6.52 -5.33 1.89
N MET A 323 -7.73 -4.75 1.98
CA MET A 323 -8.62 -4.93 3.14
C MET A 323 -9.24 -6.33 3.12
N ALA A 324 -9.75 -6.76 1.97
CA ALA A 324 -10.27 -8.11 1.78
C ALA A 324 -9.19 -9.16 2.06
N PHE A 325 -7.96 -8.92 1.59
CA PHE A 325 -6.81 -9.79 1.87
C PHE A 325 -6.50 -9.85 3.37
N ALA A 326 -6.42 -8.71 4.06
CA ALA A 326 -6.16 -8.66 5.49
C ALA A 326 -7.23 -9.40 6.30
N TYR A 327 -8.52 -9.19 6.01
CA TYR A 327 -9.59 -9.93 6.67
C TYR A 327 -9.61 -11.43 6.33
N ALA A 328 -9.23 -11.82 5.12
CA ALA A 328 -9.08 -13.23 4.76
C ALA A 328 -7.97 -13.90 5.58
N LEU A 329 -6.83 -13.24 5.80
CA LEU A 329 -5.76 -13.73 6.67
C LEU A 329 -6.23 -13.86 8.13
N GLN A 330 -6.97 -12.87 8.65
CA GLN A 330 -7.53 -12.94 10.00
C GLN A 330 -8.50 -14.12 10.15
N GLN A 331 -9.35 -14.33 9.16
CA GLN A 331 -10.32 -15.41 9.20
C GLN A 331 -9.62 -16.76 9.08
N MET A 332 -8.63 -16.90 8.20
CA MET A 332 -7.84 -18.12 8.11
C MET A 332 -7.15 -18.45 9.43
N ARG A 333 -6.65 -17.43 10.15
CA ARG A 333 -6.04 -17.60 11.47
C ARG A 333 -7.04 -18.07 12.54
N THR A 334 -8.27 -17.57 12.52
CA THR A 334 -9.26 -17.82 13.59
C THR A 334 -10.13 -19.04 13.32
N ALA A 335 -10.49 -19.27 12.06
CA ALA A 335 -11.45 -20.27 11.63
C ALA A 335 -10.80 -21.48 10.93
N GLY A 336 -9.51 -21.39 10.59
CA GLY A 336 -8.77 -22.40 9.84
C GLY A 336 -9.07 -22.42 8.34
N PRO A 337 -8.33 -23.22 7.55
CA PRO A 337 -8.47 -23.27 6.08
C PRO A 337 -9.80 -23.87 5.61
N SER A 338 -10.52 -24.58 6.49
CA SER A 338 -11.77 -25.29 6.16
C SER A 338 -12.99 -24.37 6.05
N LYS A 339 -12.91 -23.11 6.51
CA LYS A 339 -14.03 -22.17 6.46
C LYS A 339 -13.74 -21.04 5.46
N PRO A 340 -14.58 -20.84 4.43
CA PRO A 340 -14.37 -19.78 3.46
C PRO A 340 -14.42 -18.42 4.14
N SER A 341 -13.59 -17.49 3.66
CA SER A 341 -13.52 -16.12 4.17
C SER A 341 -14.84 -15.36 3.99
N ASN A 342 -15.69 -15.80 3.05
CA ASN A 342 -16.91 -15.10 2.61
C ASN A 342 -16.67 -13.64 2.21
N TRP A 343 -15.42 -13.27 1.92
CA TRP A 343 -15.06 -11.99 1.35
C TRP A 343 -15.01 -12.10 -0.16
N TYR A 344 -15.48 -11.05 -0.84
CA TYR A 344 -15.25 -10.89 -2.26
C TYR A 344 -13.86 -10.31 -2.49
N ARG A 345 -13.26 -10.65 -3.64
CA ARG A 345 -11.93 -10.19 -4.03
C ARG A 345 -11.85 -8.68 -4.24
N ASP A 346 -12.95 -8.06 -4.63
CA ASP A 346 -13.03 -6.64 -4.88
C ASP A 346 -14.49 -6.17 -4.72
N ARG A 347 -14.67 -4.85 -4.80
CA ARG A 347 -15.96 -4.19 -4.58
C ARG A 347 -16.91 -4.28 -5.77
N CYS A 348 -16.41 -4.67 -6.94
CA CYS A 348 -17.14 -4.55 -8.21
C CYS A 348 -17.55 -5.92 -8.78
N TYR A 349 -16.91 -7.01 -8.34
CA TYR A 349 -17.12 -8.35 -8.85
C TYR A 349 -17.41 -9.32 -7.69
N PHE A 350 -18.38 -10.21 -7.90
CA PHE A 350 -18.81 -11.21 -6.91
C PHE A 350 -17.90 -12.45 -6.84
N ASN A 351 -16.61 -12.28 -7.12
CA ASN A 351 -15.66 -13.38 -7.10
C ASN A 351 -15.19 -13.62 -5.66
N PRO A 352 -15.40 -14.82 -5.09
CA PRO A 352 -14.98 -15.10 -3.72
C PRO A 352 -13.44 -15.09 -3.60
N LEU A 353 -12.95 -14.57 -2.48
CA LEU A 353 -11.55 -14.62 -2.11
C LEU A 353 -11.25 -15.94 -1.41
N VAL A 354 -10.73 -16.88 -2.19
CA VAL A 354 -10.19 -18.15 -1.70
C VAL A 354 -8.67 -18.09 -1.79
N LEU A 355 -8.01 -18.15 -0.63
CA LEU A 355 -6.57 -18.35 -0.55
C LEU A 355 -6.30 -19.83 -0.86
N GLY A 356 -5.60 -20.08 -1.97
CA GLY A 356 -5.52 -21.40 -2.60
C GLY A 356 -4.12 -21.99 -2.69
N ASP A 357 -3.13 -21.36 -2.06
CA ASP A 357 -1.76 -21.89 -1.96
C ASP A 357 -1.77 -23.11 -1.01
N GLU A 358 -1.14 -24.22 -1.44
CA GLU A 358 -0.91 -25.40 -0.58
C GLU A 358 -0.21 -25.00 0.72
N HIS A 359 0.61 -23.95 0.71
CA HIS A 359 1.26 -23.42 1.91
C HIS A 359 0.30 -22.74 2.91
N TYR A 360 -0.78 -22.09 2.44
CA TYR A 360 -1.82 -21.58 3.35
C TYR A 360 -2.64 -22.73 3.94
N LEU A 361 -2.88 -23.78 3.15
CA LEU A 361 -3.58 -24.99 3.62
C LEU A 361 -2.73 -25.80 4.62
N ASN A 362 -1.41 -25.87 4.39
CA ASN A 362 -0.45 -26.58 5.24
C ASN A 362 0.11 -25.72 6.38
N CYS A 363 -0.42 -24.50 6.59
CA CYS A 363 0.03 -23.56 7.64
C CYS A 363 1.52 -23.17 7.56
N LEU A 364 2.12 -23.22 6.37
CA LEU A 364 3.51 -22.82 6.12
C LEU A 364 3.65 -21.33 5.81
N ALA A 365 2.59 -20.68 5.34
CA ALA A 365 2.57 -19.24 5.09
C ALA A 365 2.24 -18.45 6.38
N PRO A 366 2.89 -17.30 6.62
CA PRO A 366 2.63 -16.51 7.82
C PRO A 366 1.21 -15.92 7.80
N LEU A 367 0.53 -16.00 8.95
CA LEU A 367 -0.77 -15.35 9.21
C LEU A 367 -0.66 -14.23 10.26
N VAL A 368 0.54 -14.06 10.82
CA VAL A 368 0.89 -13.05 11.81
C VAL A 368 2.29 -12.55 11.46
N PHE A 369 2.51 -11.25 11.51
CA PHE A 369 3.69 -10.60 10.95
C PHE A 369 4.45 -9.81 12.02
N ASP A 370 5.77 -9.80 11.90
CA ASP A 370 6.65 -8.94 12.68
C ASP A 370 6.55 -7.49 12.21
N ILE A 371 6.40 -7.30 10.89
CA ILE A 371 6.26 -5.98 10.27
C ILE A 371 5.04 -5.97 9.38
N ILE A 372 4.23 -4.92 9.49
CA ILE A 372 3.18 -4.62 8.52
C ILE A 372 3.43 -3.22 7.98
N ASP A 373 3.67 -3.07 6.69
CA ASP A 373 3.73 -1.76 6.04
C ASP A 373 2.46 -1.56 5.22
N THR A 374 1.71 -0.51 5.51
CA THR A 374 0.46 -0.18 4.80
C THR A 374 0.64 0.90 3.75
N SER A 375 1.88 1.33 3.49
CA SER A 375 2.21 2.40 2.55
C SER A 375 1.34 3.64 2.83
N TYR A 376 0.83 4.27 1.78
CA TYR A 376 0.01 5.47 1.85
C TYR A 376 -1.45 5.25 2.24
N TYR A 377 -1.94 4.01 2.36
CA TYR A 377 -3.39 3.75 2.35
C TYR A 377 -4.18 4.19 3.58
N ILE A 378 -3.55 4.80 4.58
CA ILE A 378 -4.25 5.33 5.76
C ILE A 378 -5.25 6.43 5.38
N ASP A 379 -4.95 7.20 4.35
CA ASP A 379 -5.85 8.21 3.80
C ASP A 379 -6.93 7.60 2.88
N HIS A 380 -6.57 6.59 2.10
CA HIS A 380 -7.42 5.98 1.08
C HIS A 380 -8.53 5.10 1.67
N PHE A 381 -8.21 4.28 2.68
CA PHE A 381 -9.21 3.41 3.32
C PHE A 381 -9.82 4.01 4.59
N GLY A 382 -9.26 5.12 5.09
CA GLY A 382 -9.54 5.65 6.42
C GLY A 382 -8.76 4.88 7.49
N GLY A 383 -8.13 5.63 8.40
CA GLY A 383 -7.21 5.05 9.38
C GLY A 383 -7.85 4.00 10.28
N LEU A 384 -9.12 4.18 10.66
CA LEU A 384 -9.80 3.23 11.52
C LEU A 384 -10.08 1.88 10.81
N ASN A 385 -10.46 1.91 9.54
CA ASN A 385 -10.69 0.69 8.76
C ASN A 385 -9.38 -0.09 8.62
N LEU A 386 -8.34 0.61 8.16
CA LEU A 386 -7.03 0.03 7.90
C LEU A 386 -6.44 -0.61 9.17
N LEU A 387 -6.40 0.13 10.28
CA LEU A 387 -5.85 -0.37 11.54
C LEU A 387 -6.70 -1.48 12.16
N THR A 388 -8.03 -1.47 11.96
CA THR A 388 -8.90 -2.57 12.39
C THR A 388 -8.59 -3.86 11.65
N ALA A 389 -8.30 -3.78 10.35
CA ALA A 389 -7.98 -4.96 9.54
C ALA A 389 -6.53 -5.45 9.72
N THR A 390 -5.62 -4.60 10.17
CA THR A 390 -4.18 -4.93 10.23
C THR A 390 -3.68 -5.18 11.66
N SER A 391 -4.23 -4.49 12.67
CA SER A 391 -3.86 -4.69 14.07
C SER A 391 -3.91 -6.17 14.50
N PRO A 392 -4.93 -6.97 14.17
CA PRO A 392 -4.96 -8.39 14.54
C PRO A 392 -3.87 -9.25 13.89
N LEU A 393 -3.32 -8.83 12.75
CA LEU A 393 -2.25 -9.53 12.03
C LEU A 393 -0.86 -9.21 12.60
N LEU A 394 -0.72 -8.19 13.43
CA LEU A 394 0.57 -7.83 14.05
C LEU A 394 0.89 -8.79 15.21
N ARG A 395 2.14 -9.28 15.27
CA ARG A 395 2.64 -10.10 16.40
C ARG A 395 2.50 -9.34 17.73
N HIS A 396 2.55 -10.11 18.82
CA HIS A 396 2.47 -9.57 20.19
C HIS A 396 3.83 -9.21 20.79
N ASP A 397 4.90 -9.39 20.03
CA ASP A 397 6.26 -9.10 20.47
C ASP A 397 6.54 -7.59 20.51
N SER A 398 7.46 -7.17 21.38
CA SER A 398 7.79 -5.75 21.60
C SER A 398 8.46 -5.07 20.41
N TRP A 399 9.09 -5.84 19.52
CA TRP A 399 9.70 -5.36 18.28
C TRP A 399 8.70 -5.27 17.13
N ALA A 400 7.56 -5.97 17.21
CA ALA A 400 6.59 -5.99 16.12
C ALA A 400 6.06 -4.58 15.85
N THR A 401 6.11 -4.15 14.59
CA THR A 401 5.81 -2.77 14.21
C THR A 401 4.93 -2.72 12.96
N LEU A 402 3.82 -2.00 13.05
CA LEU A 402 3.02 -1.63 11.90
C LEU A 402 3.40 -0.20 11.47
N TYR A 403 3.62 0.03 10.18
CA TYR A 403 3.93 1.33 9.61
C TYR A 403 2.79 1.80 8.71
N SER A 404 2.47 3.10 8.81
CA SER A 404 1.58 3.77 7.87
C SER A 404 2.15 5.13 7.49
N GLU A 405 1.98 5.53 6.23
CA GLU A 405 2.36 6.84 5.73
C GLU A 405 1.11 7.63 5.38
N GLY A 406 1.07 8.91 5.74
CA GLY A 406 -0.06 9.78 5.43
C GLY A 406 0.38 11.24 5.32
N PRO A 407 -0.41 12.07 4.61
CA PRO A 407 -0.14 13.50 4.53
C PRO A 407 -0.33 14.17 5.89
N MET A 408 0.61 15.03 6.28
CA MET A 408 0.58 15.88 7.46
C MET A 408 0.54 17.35 7.05
N CYS A 409 -0.46 18.07 7.53
CA CYS A 409 -0.49 19.53 7.42
C CYS A 409 0.57 20.13 8.35
N THR A 410 1.36 21.07 7.82
CA THR A 410 2.50 21.70 8.51
C THR A 410 2.11 22.52 9.76
N HIS A 411 0.83 22.88 9.90
CA HIS A 411 0.33 23.73 10.98
C HIS A 411 -0.38 22.97 12.11
N GLU A 412 -0.60 21.65 11.97
CA GLU A 412 -1.32 20.84 12.96
C GLU A 412 -0.37 19.96 13.79
N THR A 413 -0.75 19.70 15.05
CA THR A 413 0.00 18.76 15.89
C THR A 413 -0.26 17.32 15.44
N ARG A 414 0.74 16.44 15.54
CA ARG A 414 0.59 15.02 15.16
C ARG A 414 -0.63 14.34 15.82
N PRO A 415 -0.90 14.52 17.14
CA PRO A 415 -2.08 13.94 17.75
C PRO A 415 -3.40 14.44 17.18
N SER A 416 -3.47 15.71 16.74
CA SER A 416 -4.67 16.27 16.08
C SER A 416 -4.92 15.61 14.73
N ILE A 417 -3.88 15.49 13.90
CA ILE A 417 -3.95 14.85 12.58
C ILE A 417 -4.38 13.38 12.72
N LEU A 418 -3.78 12.65 13.66
CA LEU A 418 -4.16 11.26 13.94
C LEU A 418 -5.61 11.16 14.45
N GLY A 419 -6.06 12.12 15.25
CA GLY A 419 -7.44 12.15 15.74
C GLY A 419 -8.45 12.29 14.61
N THR A 420 -8.11 13.06 13.57
CA THR A 420 -8.90 13.17 12.34
C THR A 420 -8.95 11.85 11.57
N TYR A 421 -7.81 11.15 11.40
CA TYR A 421 -7.78 9.84 10.72
C TYR A 421 -8.53 8.74 11.46
N LEU A 422 -8.48 8.77 12.80
CA LEU A 422 -9.06 7.75 13.68
C LEU A 422 -10.51 8.04 14.05
N GLY A 423 -11.01 9.24 13.76
CA GLY A 423 -12.37 9.64 14.09
C GLY A 423 -12.61 9.82 15.59
N GLY A 424 -11.63 10.27 16.36
CA GLY A 424 -11.81 10.47 17.80
C GLY A 424 -10.54 10.91 18.51
N ASP A 425 -10.59 10.92 19.85
CA ASP A 425 -9.39 11.17 20.66
C ASP A 425 -8.32 10.10 20.39
N THR A 426 -7.13 10.55 20.00
CA THR A 426 -6.04 9.69 19.53
C THR A 426 -5.64 8.66 20.58
N ILE A 427 -5.52 9.03 21.84
CA ILE A 427 -5.09 8.11 22.90
C ILE A 427 -6.16 7.05 23.14
N THR A 428 -7.42 7.47 23.24
CA THR A 428 -8.56 6.58 23.48
C THR A 428 -8.74 5.57 22.34
N VAL A 429 -8.79 6.04 21.09
CA VAL A 429 -9.04 5.15 19.94
C VAL A 429 -7.86 4.22 19.69
N THR A 430 -6.62 4.69 19.85
CA THR A 430 -5.44 3.81 19.68
C THR A 430 -5.34 2.74 20.76
N SER A 431 -5.74 3.08 22.00
CA SER A 431 -5.87 2.10 23.08
C SER A 431 -6.90 1.01 22.74
N LEU A 432 -8.06 1.40 22.19
CA LEU A 432 -9.09 0.45 21.73
C LEU A 432 -8.60 -0.43 20.56
N LEU A 433 -7.75 0.10 19.68
CA LEU A 433 -7.09 -0.65 18.61
C LEU A 433 -5.96 -1.57 19.12
N GLY A 434 -5.52 -1.40 20.38
CA GLY A 434 -4.39 -2.10 20.97
C GLY A 434 -3.05 -1.70 20.36
N LEU A 435 -2.92 -0.44 19.94
CA LEU A 435 -1.75 0.13 19.27
C LEU A 435 -1.35 1.45 19.95
N VAL A 436 -0.07 1.77 19.85
CA VAL A 436 0.52 3.01 20.34
C VAL A 436 1.24 3.68 19.17
N PRO A 437 0.82 4.90 18.75
CA PRO A 437 1.55 5.67 17.75
C PRO A 437 2.84 6.22 18.38
N VAL A 438 3.97 5.58 18.08
CA VAL A 438 5.25 5.83 18.76
C VAL A 438 5.67 7.29 18.62
N GLU A 439 5.53 7.87 17.43
CA GLU A 439 5.97 9.24 17.12
C GLU A 439 5.09 10.30 17.76
N ALA A 440 3.80 10.01 17.95
CA ALA A 440 2.87 10.91 18.63
C ALA A 440 3.08 10.90 20.15
N VAL A 441 3.37 9.74 20.74
CA VAL A 441 3.60 9.60 22.19
C VAL A 441 4.98 10.11 22.61
N LYS A 442 6.02 9.79 21.83
CA LYS A 442 7.40 10.20 22.16
C LYS A 442 7.75 11.62 21.71
N ASN A 443 6.92 12.23 20.87
CA ASN A 443 7.22 13.48 20.18
C ASN A 443 8.55 13.45 19.38
N THR A 444 8.94 12.26 18.93
CA THR A 444 10.14 11.99 18.11
C THR A 444 9.72 11.37 16.79
N ALA A 445 10.44 11.60 15.70
CA ALA A 445 10.22 10.88 14.44
C ALA A 445 11.51 10.21 13.98
N SER A 446 11.39 9.01 13.40
CA SER A 446 12.53 8.29 12.81
C SER A 446 12.95 8.84 11.45
N SER A 447 12.07 9.59 10.77
CA SER A 447 12.37 10.30 9.53
C SER A 447 12.11 11.80 9.71
N SER A 448 13.00 12.63 9.14
CA SER A 448 12.86 14.09 9.20
C SER A 448 11.96 14.59 8.09
N ALA A 449 10.75 15.01 8.45
CA ALA A 449 9.90 15.86 7.61
C ALA A 449 10.38 17.34 7.61
N GLY A 450 11.29 17.70 8.51
CA GLY A 450 11.71 19.09 8.73
C GLY A 450 12.40 19.71 7.52
N MET A 451 13.26 18.95 6.84
CA MET A 451 13.92 19.44 5.62
C MET A 451 12.90 19.68 4.50
N GLU A 452 11.90 18.81 4.36
CA GLU A 452 10.83 19.00 3.39
C GLU A 452 10.03 20.27 3.71
N THR A 453 9.61 20.45 4.97
CA THR A 453 8.92 21.66 5.43
C THR A 453 9.75 22.93 5.20
N LEU A 454 11.06 22.89 5.49
CA LEU A 454 11.96 24.02 5.26
C LEU A 454 12.09 24.34 3.78
N SER A 455 12.29 23.32 2.93
CA SER A 455 12.32 23.50 1.48
C SER A 455 11.01 24.06 0.95
N GLN A 456 9.86 23.63 1.47
CA GLN A 456 8.57 24.23 1.12
C GLN A 456 8.49 25.71 1.51
N GLY A 457 8.95 26.08 2.70
CA GLY A 457 8.94 27.47 3.17
C GLY A 457 9.87 28.40 2.39
N VAL A 458 10.95 27.88 1.82
CA VAL A 458 11.88 28.65 0.95
C VAL A 458 11.35 28.75 -0.48
N LEU A 459 10.80 27.66 -1.01
CA LEU A 459 10.40 27.56 -2.42
C LEU A 459 8.97 28.04 -2.68
N ARG A 460 8.13 28.17 -1.65
CA ARG A 460 6.71 28.53 -1.81
C ARG A 460 6.20 29.55 -0.79
N PRO A 461 5.27 30.42 -1.19
CA PRO A 461 4.46 31.18 -0.25
C PRO A 461 3.64 30.27 0.65
N SER A 462 3.39 30.69 1.90
CA SER A 462 2.70 29.89 2.93
C SER A 462 1.30 29.41 2.53
N TYR A 463 0.58 30.16 1.68
CA TYR A 463 -0.75 29.80 1.18
C TYR A 463 -0.73 28.71 0.08
N GLN A 464 0.44 28.28 -0.38
CA GLN A 464 0.64 27.15 -1.32
C GLN A 464 1.40 25.97 -0.69
N ALA A 465 1.58 26.00 0.64
CA ALA A 465 2.20 24.90 1.37
C ALA A 465 1.39 23.62 1.20
N ARG A 466 2.07 22.54 0.84
CA ARG A 466 1.47 21.21 0.63
C ARG A 466 1.66 20.36 1.88
N PRO A 467 0.73 19.43 2.16
CA PRO A 467 0.92 18.43 3.19
C PRO A 467 2.23 17.66 2.96
N VAL A 468 3.02 17.48 4.00
CA VAL A 468 4.26 16.70 4.00
C VAL A 468 3.92 15.26 4.36
N VAL A 469 4.50 14.28 3.68
CA VAL A 469 4.25 12.87 4.02
C VAL A 469 5.02 12.51 5.28
N ALA A 470 4.34 11.90 6.25
CA ALA A 470 4.99 11.38 7.44
C ALA A 470 4.62 9.92 7.70
N ARG A 471 5.61 9.19 8.18
CA ARG A 471 5.51 7.78 8.56
C ARG A 471 5.27 7.67 10.07
N THR A 472 4.29 6.87 10.46
CA THR A 472 3.95 6.57 11.85
C THR A 472 4.18 5.09 12.11
N ALA A 473 4.93 4.77 13.16
CA ALA A 473 5.11 3.44 13.71
C ALA A 473 4.08 3.16 14.81
N TRP A 474 3.32 2.11 14.62
CA TRP A 474 2.30 1.62 15.53
C TRP A 474 2.83 0.35 16.19
N LYS A 475 3.03 0.41 17.50
CA LYS A 475 3.49 -0.74 18.29
C LYS A 475 2.44 -1.17 19.28
N ARG A 476 2.48 -2.43 19.69
CA ARG A 476 1.71 -2.85 20.85
C ARG A 476 2.35 -2.31 22.14
N PRO A 477 1.56 -2.00 23.18
CA PRO A 477 2.11 -1.75 24.50
C PRO A 477 3.00 -2.92 24.93
N PRO A 478 4.10 -2.70 25.67
CA PRO A 478 4.87 -3.80 26.22
C PRO A 478 4.01 -4.58 27.22
N ASN A 479 3.98 -5.91 27.10
CA ASN A 479 3.37 -6.75 28.12
C ASN A 479 4.34 -6.78 29.33
N LEU A 480 4.01 -6.07 30.40
CA LEU A 480 4.81 -5.99 31.63
C LEU A 480 4.73 -7.27 32.47
N SER A 481 3.89 -8.23 32.09
CA SER A 481 3.77 -9.52 32.77
C SER A 481 4.91 -10.47 32.36
N THR A 482 5.86 -10.66 33.27
CA THR A 482 6.80 -11.81 33.27
C THR A 482 6.12 -13.14 33.64
N ALA A 483 4.80 -13.16 33.85
CA ALA A 483 4.02 -14.37 34.09
C ALA A 483 3.28 -14.83 32.83
N VAL A 484 3.05 -16.14 32.76
CA VAL A 484 2.58 -17.01 31.65
C VAL A 484 1.25 -16.60 30.96
N ILE A 485 0.67 -15.44 31.26
CA ILE A 485 -0.58 -14.95 30.67
C ILE A 485 -0.26 -14.09 29.43
N LYS A 486 -0.46 -14.70 28.26
CA LYS A 486 -0.13 -14.15 26.92
C LYS A 486 -1.13 -13.10 26.38
N THR A 487 -2.02 -12.56 27.21
CA THR A 487 -3.03 -11.59 26.78
C THR A 487 -2.79 -10.26 27.47
N PHE A 488 -2.83 -9.16 26.72
CA PHE A 488 -3.00 -7.84 27.30
C PHE A 488 -4.16 -7.88 28.29
N ASP A 489 -3.97 -7.36 29.51
CA ASP A 489 -5.09 -7.12 30.42
C ASP A 489 -6.12 -6.27 29.68
N LEU A 490 -7.37 -6.70 29.70
CA LEU A 490 -8.45 -6.01 29.01
C LEU A 490 -8.64 -4.63 29.62
N ILE A 491 -8.90 -3.63 28.77
CA ILE A 491 -9.13 -2.27 29.26
C ILE A 491 -10.51 -2.25 29.94
N HIS A 492 -10.53 -1.95 31.23
CA HIS A 492 -11.77 -1.83 31.98
C HIS A 492 -12.49 -0.52 31.64
N PHE A 493 -13.74 -0.62 31.22
CA PHE A 493 -14.59 0.53 30.93
C PHE A 493 -15.92 0.44 31.66
N ASP A 494 -16.40 1.57 32.16
CA ASP A 494 -17.82 1.75 32.45
C ASP A 494 -18.65 1.56 31.16
N SER A 495 -19.77 0.84 31.27
CA SER A 495 -20.55 0.43 30.11
C SER A 495 -21.12 1.62 29.34
N PHE A 496 -21.57 2.66 30.04
CA PHE A 496 -22.11 3.87 29.44
C PHE A 496 -21.00 4.80 28.92
N GLY A 497 -19.87 4.86 29.63
CA GLY A 497 -18.66 5.55 29.18
C GLY A 497 -18.16 5.02 27.85
N LEU A 498 -18.05 3.69 27.69
CA LEU A 498 -17.64 3.09 26.42
C LEU A 498 -18.66 3.37 25.31
N ALA A 499 -19.97 3.29 25.61
CA ALA A 499 -21.02 3.60 24.64
C ALA A 499 -20.89 5.03 24.09
N LYS A 500 -20.63 6.02 24.96
CA LYS A 500 -20.38 7.42 24.54
C LYS A 500 -19.14 7.57 23.65
N VAL A 501 -18.04 6.89 23.99
CA VAL A 501 -16.82 6.90 23.18
C VAL A 501 -17.08 6.32 21.79
N LEU A 502 -17.74 5.16 21.73
CA LEU A 502 -18.09 4.50 20.47
C LEU A 502 -19.07 5.33 19.63
N HIS A 503 -20.02 6.00 20.27
CA HIS A 503 -20.94 6.93 19.60
C HIS A 503 -20.18 8.14 19.01
N HIS A 504 -19.21 8.70 19.73
CA HIS A 504 -18.38 9.77 19.17
C HIS A 504 -17.61 9.32 17.93
N VAL A 505 -17.01 8.13 17.98
CA VAL A 505 -16.32 7.53 16.82
C VAL A 505 -17.28 7.34 15.66
N PHE A 506 -18.50 6.84 15.93
CA PHE A 506 -19.55 6.72 14.93
C PHE A 506 -19.86 8.06 14.24
N LEU A 507 -20.11 9.12 15.02
CA LEU A 507 -20.40 10.44 14.46
C LEU A 507 -19.28 10.96 13.55
N LYS A 508 -18.01 10.70 13.91
CA LYS A 508 -16.86 11.12 13.11
C LYS A 508 -16.66 10.27 11.85
N MET A 509 -16.83 8.95 11.92
CA MET A 509 -16.77 8.08 10.76
C MET A 509 -17.79 8.48 9.68
N PHE A 510 -18.96 8.95 10.11
CA PHE A 510 -20.06 9.30 9.21
C PHE A 510 -20.30 10.81 9.12
N ALA A 511 -19.32 11.64 9.46
CA ALA A 511 -19.45 13.10 9.45
C ALA A 511 -19.86 13.69 8.08
N ASN A 512 -19.58 12.97 6.98
CA ASN A 512 -20.01 13.37 5.63
C ASN A 512 -21.52 13.20 5.39
N GLU A 513 -22.24 12.52 6.28
CA GLU A 513 -23.70 12.37 6.24
C GLU A 513 -24.44 13.55 6.89
N ASP A 514 -23.70 14.49 7.50
CA ASP A 514 -24.23 15.79 7.92
C ASP A 514 -24.43 16.67 6.67
N VAL A 515 -25.71 16.91 6.34
CA VAL A 515 -26.12 17.67 5.15
C VAL A 515 -25.59 19.09 5.19
N LEU A 516 -25.54 19.73 6.37
CA LEU A 516 -25.08 21.11 6.51
C LEU A 516 -23.57 21.22 6.27
N GLN A 517 -22.79 20.29 6.79
CA GLN A 517 -21.34 20.24 6.53
C GLN A 517 -21.03 19.90 5.07
N SER A 518 -21.77 18.96 4.47
CA SER A 518 -21.58 18.59 3.07
C SER A 518 -21.91 19.75 2.12
N VAL A 519 -22.97 20.51 2.39
CA VAL A 519 -23.30 21.73 1.63
C VAL A 519 -22.23 22.80 1.82
N ALA A 520 -21.73 23.02 3.03
CA ALA A 520 -20.66 23.98 3.30
C ALA A 520 -19.32 23.62 2.62
N LYS A 521 -18.96 22.33 2.56
CA LYS A 521 -17.78 21.83 1.83
C LYS A 521 -17.90 22.07 0.33
N VAL A 522 -19.06 21.77 -0.26
CA VAL A 522 -19.31 22.04 -1.69
C VAL A 522 -19.28 23.54 -1.99
N ALA A 523 -19.88 24.37 -1.12
CA ALA A 523 -19.88 25.82 -1.26
C ALA A 523 -18.48 26.46 -1.13
N SER A 524 -17.55 25.80 -0.42
CA SER A 524 -16.16 26.23 -0.28
C SER A 524 -15.22 25.65 -1.36
N GLY A 525 -15.77 25.01 -2.40
CA GLY A 525 -14.98 24.43 -3.49
C GLY A 525 -14.18 23.18 -3.09
N GLN A 526 -14.41 22.62 -1.90
CA GLN A 526 -13.81 21.37 -1.48
C GLN A 526 -14.58 20.21 -2.13
N SER A 527 -13.90 19.36 -2.90
CA SER A 527 -14.51 18.15 -3.44
C SER A 527 -14.97 17.26 -2.29
N PRO A 528 -16.21 16.72 -2.32
CA PRO A 528 -16.66 15.80 -1.30
C PRO A 528 -15.73 14.58 -1.30
N SER A 529 -15.01 14.37 -0.19
CA SER A 529 -14.21 13.16 0.02
C SER A 529 -15.10 11.94 -0.16
N GLN A 530 -14.67 10.95 -0.95
CA GLN A 530 -15.39 9.66 -1.00
C GLN A 530 -15.56 9.12 0.42
N SER A 531 -16.76 8.62 0.74
CA SER A 531 -16.98 7.98 2.05
C SER A 531 -16.09 6.75 2.16
N THR A 532 -15.05 6.85 2.99
CA THR A 532 -14.15 5.75 3.30
C THR A 532 -14.80 4.73 4.23
N TYR A 533 -15.81 5.15 4.99
CA TYR A 533 -16.50 4.35 6.01
C TYR A 533 -17.88 3.88 5.55
N ASN A 534 -18.26 2.70 6.03
CA ASN A 534 -19.61 2.12 5.88
C ASN A 534 -20.01 1.42 7.19
N ARG A 535 -21.28 0.99 7.31
CA ARG A 535 -21.77 0.39 8.57
C ARG A 535 -21.04 -0.90 8.92
N ALA A 536 -20.70 -1.73 7.93
CA ALA A 536 -19.92 -2.94 8.14
C ALA A 536 -18.54 -2.63 8.75
N SER A 537 -17.95 -1.50 8.37
CA SER A 537 -16.63 -1.08 8.83
C SER A 537 -16.64 -0.60 10.29
N PHE A 538 -17.71 0.09 10.73
CA PHE A 538 -17.94 0.38 12.15
C PHE A 538 -18.15 -0.90 12.95
N VAL A 539 -18.96 -1.84 12.45
CA VAL A 539 -19.17 -3.14 13.11
C VAL A 539 -17.87 -3.94 13.19
N ALA A 540 -17.01 -3.90 12.18
CA ALA A 540 -15.69 -4.54 12.23
C ALA A 540 -14.80 -3.93 13.34
N PHE A 541 -14.83 -2.60 13.50
CA PHE A 541 -14.15 -1.93 14.61
C PHE A 541 -14.72 -2.39 15.97
N LEU A 542 -16.04 -2.47 16.12
CA LEU A 542 -16.68 -2.99 17.34
C LEU A 542 -16.28 -4.43 17.67
N CYS A 543 -16.14 -5.30 16.66
CA CYS A 543 -15.60 -6.66 16.83
C CYS A 543 -14.23 -6.63 17.48
N LEU A 544 -13.34 -5.74 17.01
CA LEU A 544 -12.01 -5.59 17.59
C LEU A 544 -12.10 -5.05 19.03
N VAL A 545 -12.89 -4.00 19.27
CA VAL A 545 -13.08 -3.40 20.60
C VAL A 545 -13.53 -4.45 21.63
N LYS A 546 -14.51 -5.29 21.28
CA LYS A 546 -15.01 -6.37 22.16
C LYS A 546 -13.91 -7.32 22.62
N THR A 547 -12.87 -7.54 21.82
CA THR A 547 -11.73 -8.40 22.19
C THR A 547 -10.69 -7.71 23.07
N ARG A 548 -10.83 -6.40 23.32
CA ARG A 548 -9.85 -5.56 24.01
C ARG A 548 -10.39 -4.90 25.27
N THR A 549 -11.70 -4.89 25.47
CA THR A 549 -12.34 -4.26 26.63
C THR A 549 -12.97 -5.28 27.55
N SER A 550 -12.96 -4.97 28.85
CA SER A 550 -13.71 -5.67 29.88
C SER A 550 -14.82 -4.76 30.35
N THR A 551 -16.05 -5.04 29.94
CA THR A 551 -17.26 -4.33 30.34
C THR A 551 -18.49 -5.23 30.14
N ASP A 552 -19.64 -4.84 30.69
CA ASP A 552 -20.92 -5.44 30.34
C ASP A 552 -21.30 -5.06 28.89
N TRP A 553 -20.84 -5.89 27.94
CA TRP A 553 -20.95 -5.61 26.51
C TRP A 553 -22.41 -5.41 26.06
N ASN A 554 -23.36 -6.15 26.64
CA ASN A 554 -24.77 -6.01 26.28
C ASN A 554 -25.29 -4.64 26.69
N LYS A 555 -25.03 -4.19 27.92
CA LYS A 555 -25.41 -2.84 28.37
C LYS A 555 -24.74 -1.74 27.57
N THR A 556 -23.46 -1.91 27.21
CA THR A 556 -22.76 -0.96 26.33
C THR A 556 -23.44 -0.87 24.96
N MET A 557 -23.80 -2.01 24.36
CA MET A 557 -24.44 -2.04 23.04
C MET A 557 -25.86 -1.49 23.08
N GLU A 558 -26.64 -1.77 24.14
CA GLU A 558 -27.96 -1.17 24.37
C GLU A 558 -27.85 0.36 24.42
N ALA A 559 -26.97 0.88 25.28
CA ALA A 559 -26.75 2.32 25.39
C ALA A 559 -26.23 2.97 24.09
N LEU A 560 -25.35 2.28 23.35
CA LEU A 560 -24.83 2.76 22.07
C LEU A 560 -25.92 2.84 21.00
N VAL A 561 -26.76 1.80 20.90
CA VAL A 561 -27.89 1.77 19.98
C VAL A 561 -28.88 2.89 20.31
N ASP A 562 -29.20 3.09 21.60
CA ASP A 562 -30.06 4.18 22.05
C ASP A 562 -29.49 5.55 21.68
N LEU A 563 -28.18 5.77 21.85
CA LEU A 563 -27.52 7.01 21.46
C LEU A 563 -27.60 7.27 19.95
N ILE A 564 -27.40 6.23 19.13
CA ILE A 564 -27.48 6.33 17.66
C ILE A 564 -28.93 6.56 17.21
N ASP A 565 -29.91 5.87 17.79
CA ASP A 565 -31.32 6.02 17.43
C ASP A 565 -31.89 7.39 17.86
N GLN A 566 -31.34 8.02 18.90
CA GLN A 566 -31.72 9.36 19.35
C GLN A 566 -30.95 10.48 18.64
N ASP A 567 -29.87 10.18 17.93
CA ASP A 567 -29.09 11.19 17.22
C ASP A 567 -29.89 11.78 16.05
N THR A 568 -29.89 13.10 15.96
CA THR A 568 -30.53 13.86 14.88
C THR A 568 -29.52 14.59 14.00
N THR A 569 -28.22 14.51 14.33
CA THR A 569 -27.18 15.23 13.61
C THR A 569 -26.86 14.60 12.27
N LEU A 570 -26.84 13.26 12.18
CA LEU A 570 -26.61 12.54 10.94
C LEU A 570 -27.93 12.19 10.24
N ALA A 571 -28.43 13.11 9.42
CA ALA A 571 -29.73 12.96 8.73
C ALA A 571 -29.86 11.66 7.90
N ILE A 572 -28.75 11.14 7.37
CA ILE A 572 -28.72 9.92 6.54
C ILE A 572 -28.46 8.65 7.36
N ALA A 573 -27.96 8.77 8.60
CA ALA A 573 -27.56 7.59 9.39
C ALA A 573 -28.72 6.64 9.67
N HIS A 574 -29.92 7.18 9.88
CA HIS A 574 -31.14 6.40 10.10
C HIS A 574 -31.54 5.52 8.91
N VAL A 575 -31.14 5.88 7.70
CA VAL A 575 -31.43 5.08 6.48
C VAL A 575 -30.67 3.75 6.51
N TYR A 576 -29.45 3.76 7.02
CA TYR A 576 -28.54 2.60 7.01
C TYR A 576 -28.53 1.82 8.33
N LYS A 577 -29.37 2.18 9.31
CA LYS A 577 -29.35 1.54 10.64
C LYS A 577 -29.71 0.06 10.61
N GLN A 578 -30.65 -0.33 9.75
CA GLN A 578 -31.04 -1.73 9.58
C GLN A 578 -29.88 -2.59 9.08
N GLU A 579 -29.09 -2.05 8.14
CA GLU A 579 -27.87 -2.70 7.66
C GLU A 579 -26.86 -2.89 8.80
N MET A 580 -26.65 -1.84 9.61
CA MET A 580 -25.77 -1.90 10.78
C MET A 580 -26.22 -2.99 11.77
N TYR A 581 -27.50 -3.04 12.11
CA TYR A 581 -28.04 -4.04 13.02
C TYR A 581 -27.92 -5.46 12.47
N LEU A 582 -28.13 -5.64 11.17
CA LEU A 582 -27.90 -6.92 10.50
C LEU A 582 -26.43 -7.34 10.61
N TRP A 583 -25.48 -6.44 10.34
CA TRP A 583 -24.05 -6.72 10.48
C TRP A 583 -23.66 -7.10 11.92
N MET A 584 -24.20 -6.38 12.93
CA MET A 584 -23.99 -6.72 14.34
C MET A 584 -24.49 -8.13 14.68
N HIS A 585 -25.67 -8.50 14.17
CA HIS A 585 -26.23 -9.84 14.35
C HIS A 585 -25.37 -10.91 13.66
N MET A 586 -25.02 -10.72 12.39
CA MET A 586 -24.21 -11.66 11.61
C MET A 586 -22.82 -11.89 12.22
N LYS A 587 -22.24 -10.88 12.90
CA LYS A 587 -20.95 -10.99 13.59
C LYS A 587 -21.08 -11.44 15.05
N GLY A 588 -22.28 -11.75 15.54
CA GLY A 588 -22.51 -12.15 16.94
C GLY A 588 -22.11 -11.08 17.96
N LEU A 589 -22.12 -9.81 17.55
CA LEU A 589 -21.78 -8.69 18.42
C LEU A 589 -22.92 -8.34 19.36
N TYR A 590 -24.10 -8.12 18.76
CA TYR A 590 -25.33 -7.74 19.43
C TYR A 590 -26.51 -8.09 18.51
N SER A 591 -27.64 -8.48 19.07
CA SER A 591 -28.84 -8.84 18.30
C SER A 591 -30.05 -8.13 18.87
N LEU A 592 -30.74 -7.38 18.03
CA LEU A 592 -32.05 -6.84 18.36
C LEU A 592 -33.09 -7.97 18.40
N ASN A 593 -34.18 -7.74 19.13
CA ASN A 593 -35.22 -8.76 19.33
C ASN A 593 -35.80 -9.29 18.02
N ILE A 594 -35.91 -8.45 16.98
CA ILE A 594 -36.39 -8.86 15.64
C ILE A 594 -35.54 -9.95 14.99
N PHE A 595 -34.22 -9.99 15.25
CA PHE A 595 -33.32 -11.01 14.71
C PHE A 595 -33.19 -12.25 15.60
N LYS A 596 -33.74 -12.22 16.83
CA LYS A 596 -33.76 -13.38 17.73
C LYS A 596 -34.92 -14.33 17.44
N ILE A 597 -35.91 -13.88 16.66
CA ILE A 597 -37.06 -14.69 16.28
C ILE A 597 -36.63 -15.63 15.15
N PRO A 598 -36.79 -16.97 15.28
CA PRO A 598 -36.45 -17.89 14.20
C PRO A 598 -37.32 -17.61 12.96
N PRO A 599 -36.82 -17.88 11.72
CA PRO A 599 -37.51 -17.51 10.47
C PRO A 599 -38.93 -18.06 10.25
N ASN A 600 -39.48 -18.86 11.16
CA ASN A 600 -40.79 -19.53 11.04
C ASN A 600 -41.78 -19.12 12.14
N ALA A 601 -41.89 -17.83 12.44
CA ALA A 601 -43.01 -17.29 13.22
C ALA A 601 -43.67 -16.05 12.57
N VAL A 602 -43.37 -15.78 11.30
CA VAL A 602 -44.18 -14.86 10.49
C VAL A 602 -45.24 -15.71 9.81
N ASN A 603 -46.42 -15.78 10.42
CA ASN A 603 -47.62 -16.30 9.78
C ASN A 603 -47.85 -15.55 8.47
N PHE A 604 -47.43 -16.12 7.34
CA PHE A 604 -48.07 -15.83 6.07
C PHE A 604 -49.51 -16.32 6.20
N HIS A 605 -50.42 -15.43 6.61
CA HIS A 605 -51.81 -15.59 6.23
C HIS A 605 -51.85 -15.53 4.71
N GLY A 606 -51.85 -16.71 4.08
CA GLY A 606 -52.19 -16.85 2.68
C GLY A 606 -53.60 -16.30 2.49
N GLN A 607 -53.71 -15.04 2.05
CA GLN A 607 -54.87 -14.66 1.28
C GLN A 607 -54.78 -15.45 -0.03
N ASN A 608 -55.56 -16.51 -0.11
CA ASN A 608 -55.95 -17.14 -1.36
C ASN A 608 -56.70 -16.11 -2.21
N GLY A 609 -55.97 -15.22 -2.86
CA GLY A 609 -56.44 -14.47 -4.01
C GLY A 609 -56.23 -15.34 -5.23
N ALA A 610 -57.24 -16.13 -5.59
CA ALA A 610 -57.30 -16.81 -6.87
C ALA A 610 -57.25 -15.75 -7.98
N LEU A 611 -56.14 -15.69 -8.71
CA LEU A 611 -56.11 -15.09 -10.04
C LEU A 611 -56.89 -16.04 -10.96
N GLN A 612 -58.14 -15.67 -11.26
CA GLN A 612 -58.86 -16.24 -12.39
C GLN A 612 -58.14 -15.84 -13.69
N SER A 613 -58.04 -16.84 -14.56
CA SER A 613 -57.45 -16.90 -15.90
C SER A 613 -57.73 -15.70 -16.80
#